data_AF-A0A8I1AX00-F1
#
_entry.id   AF-A0A8I1AX00-F1
#
_cell.length_a   1.000
_cell.length_b   1.000
_cell.length_c   1.000
_cell.angle_alpha   90.00
_cell.angle_beta   90.00
_cell.angle_gamma   90.00
#
_symmetry.space_group_name_H-M   'P 1'
#
loop_
_entity.id
_entity.type
_entity.pdbx_description
1 polymer ?
#
loop_
_entity_poly.entity_id
_entity_poly.type
_entity_poly.pdbx_seq_one_letter_code
_entity_poly.pdbx_strand_id
1 'polypeptide(L)'
;LVEESEALELQTAVDTYEGMRADLPDLRIGLVHGRLPQAEKAAVMQAFREGEIDLLVATTVIEVGVDVPNASMMVIEHAERFGLAQL
;
A
#
# COMPACT_ATOMS: atom_id res chain seq x y z
N LEU A 1 -19.09 -10.23 6.90
CA LEU A 1 -18.34 -9.45 7.91
C LEU A 1 -16.85 -9.34 7.57
N VAL A 2 -16.01 -10.37 7.68
CA VAL A 2 -14.56 -10.26 7.36
C VAL A 2 -14.31 -10.13 5.85
N GLU A 3 -14.92 -10.99 5.03
CA GLU A 3 -14.74 -10.96 3.57
C GLU A 3 -15.27 -9.66 2.92
N GLU A 4 -16.35 -9.09 3.46
CA GLU A 4 -16.89 -7.79 3.02
C GLU A 4 -15.93 -6.64 3.38
N SER A 5 -15.25 -6.72 4.53
CA SER A 5 -14.24 -5.74 4.93
C SER A 5 -13.02 -5.80 4.00
N GLU A 6 -12.54 -6.99 3.67
CA GLU A 6 -11.41 -7.18 2.75
C GLU A 6 -11.72 -6.67 1.34
N ALA A 7 -12.94 -6.88 0.86
CA ALA A 7 -13.39 -6.35 -0.43
C ALA A 7 -13.44 -4.81 -0.41
N LEU A 8 -13.91 -4.22 0.70
CA LEU A 8 -13.97 -2.78 0.87
C LEU A 8 -12.57 -2.16 0.94
N GLU A 9 -11.66 -2.73 1.73
CA GLU A 9 -10.26 -2.27 1.86
C GLU A 9 -9.54 -2.30 0.51
N LEU A 10 -9.75 -3.37 -0.26
CA LEU A 10 -9.22 -3.46 -1.62
C LEU A 10 -9.75 -2.34 -2.50
N GLN A 11 -11.07 -2.09 -2.46
CA GLN A 11 -11.68 -1.03 -3.27
C GLN A 11 -11.10 0.34 -2.89
N THR A 12 -11.02 0.64 -1.59
CA THR A 12 -10.41 1.87 -1.10
C THR A 12 -8.97 2.03 -1.58
N ALA A 13 -8.14 0.99 -1.50
CA ALA A 13 -6.75 1.06 -1.96
C ALA A 13 -6.63 1.30 -3.47
N VAL A 14 -7.51 0.71 -4.28
CA VAL A 14 -7.57 0.94 -5.73
C VAL A 14 -8.01 2.38 -6.04
N ASP A 15 -9.03 2.87 -5.34
CA ASP A 15 -9.53 4.24 -5.54
C ASP A 15 -8.47 5.28 -5.15
N THR A 16 -7.79 5.09 -4.01
CA THR A 16 -6.67 5.94 -3.58
C THR A 16 -5.53 5.88 -4.59
N TYR A 17 -5.19 4.68 -5.12
CA TYR A 17 -4.16 4.52 -6.13
C TYR A 17 -4.46 5.33 -7.40
N GLU A 18 -5.67 5.22 -7.94
CA GLU A 18 -6.07 5.96 -9.14
C GLU A 18 -6.14 7.48 -8.89
N GLY A 19 -6.65 7.91 -7.72
CA GLY A 19 -6.68 9.31 -7.33
C GLY A 19 -5.28 9.91 -7.22
N MET A 20 -4.35 9.23 -6.54
CA MET A 20 -2.97 9.68 -6.40
C MET A 20 -2.26 9.77 -7.75
N ARG A 21 -2.53 8.84 -8.68
CA ARG A 21 -1.96 8.90 -10.04
C ARG A 21 -2.47 10.11 -10.83
N ALA A 22 -3.71 10.52 -10.61
CA ALA A 22 -4.27 11.71 -11.24
C ALA A 22 -3.69 13.00 -10.61
N ASP A 23 -3.57 13.04 -9.29
CA ASP A 23 -3.14 14.23 -8.54
C ASP A 23 -1.61 14.45 -8.58
N LEU A 24 -0.83 13.37 -8.71
CA LEU A 24 0.63 13.36 -8.67
C LEU A 24 1.21 12.69 -9.94
N PRO A 25 0.97 13.25 -11.14
CA PRO A 25 1.32 12.62 -12.41
C PRO A 25 2.83 12.41 -12.63
N ASP A 26 3.66 13.17 -11.90
CA ASP A 26 5.13 13.09 -11.99
C ASP A 26 5.73 11.99 -11.11
N LEU A 27 4.93 11.34 -10.25
CA LEU A 27 5.40 10.28 -9.35
C LEU A 27 5.10 8.90 -9.92
N ARG A 28 6.01 7.95 -9.70
CA ARG A 28 5.79 6.53 -9.99
C ARG A 28 5.08 5.91 -8.81
N ILE A 29 3.79 5.63 -8.98
CA ILE A 29 2.93 5.13 -7.91
C ILE A 29 2.73 3.62 -8.07
N GLY A 30 2.92 2.88 -7.00
CA GLY A 30 2.67 1.43 -6.91
C GLY A 30 1.46 1.10 -6.05
N LEU A 31 0.92 -0.11 -6.23
CA LEU A 31 -0.17 -0.67 -5.43
C LEU A 31 0.19 -2.08 -4.95
N VAL A 32 0.01 -2.35 -3.65
CA VAL A 32 0.12 -3.70 -3.05
C VAL A 32 -1.11 -4.01 -2.20
N HIS A 33 -1.73 -5.17 -2.41
CA HIS A 33 -2.86 -5.59 -1.59
C HIS A 33 -2.92 -7.12 -1.42
N GLY A 34 -3.75 -7.58 -0.47
CA GLY A 34 -3.86 -9.00 -0.10
C GLY A 34 -4.17 -9.96 -1.25
N ARG A 35 -4.93 -9.53 -2.25
CA ARG A 35 -5.29 -10.36 -3.42
C ARG A 35 -4.19 -10.53 -4.48
N LEU A 36 -3.06 -9.83 -4.38
CA LEU A 36 -1.95 -10.04 -5.31
C LEU A 36 -1.23 -11.37 -5.02
N PRO A 37 -0.80 -12.11 -6.05
CA PRO A 37 0.11 -13.24 -5.88
C PRO A 37 1.38 -12.82 -5.13
N GLN A 38 1.95 -13.74 -4.34
CA GLN A 38 3.13 -13.46 -3.52
C GLN A 38 4.33 -12.96 -4.36
N ALA A 39 4.52 -13.51 -5.56
CA ALA A 39 5.57 -13.08 -6.47
C ALA A 39 5.40 -11.62 -6.92
N GLU A 40 4.16 -11.19 -7.18
CA GLU A 40 3.86 -9.81 -7.58
C GLU A 40 4.06 -8.85 -6.40
N LYS A 41 3.61 -9.23 -5.19
CA LYS A 41 3.89 -8.45 -3.97
C LYS A 41 5.39 -8.25 -3.78
N ALA A 42 6.18 -9.31 -3.92
CA ALA A 42 7.63 -9.24 -3.78
C ALA A 42 8.27 -8.33 -4.84
N ALA A 43 7.82 -8.40 -6.08
CA ALA A 43 8.31 -7.54 -7.16
C ALA A 43 8.00 -6.05 -6.91
N VAL A 44 6.77 -5.72 -6.50
CA VAL A 44 6.39 -4.32 -6.20
C VAL A 44 7.16 -3.79 -4.99
N MET A 45 7.32 -4.60 -3.94
CA MET A 45 8.10 -4.19 -2.76
C MET A 45 9.59 -4.00 -3.10
N GLN A 46 10.15 -4.83 -3.98
CA GLN A 46 11.53 -4.66 -4.45
C GLN A 46 11.69 -3.36 -5.24
N ALA A 47 10.78 -3.08 -6.18
CA ALA A 47 10.75 -1.83 -6.94
C ALA A 47 10.64 -0.60 -6.02
N PHE A 48 9.81 -0.68 -4.97
CA PHE A 48 9.72 0.39 -3.97
C PHE A 48 11.01 0.56 -3.17
N ARG A 49 11.65 -0.55 -2.77
CA ARG A 49 12.94 -0.52 -2.08
C ARG A 49 14.06 0.08 -2.92
N GLU A 50 14.08 -0.21 -4.22
CA GLU A 50 15.08 0.29 -5.17
C GLU A 50 14.81 1.76 -5.59
N GLY A 51 13.70 2.34 -5.15
CA GLY A 51 13.30 3.69 -5.55
C GLY A 51 12.82 3.74 -7.00
N GLU A 52 12.35 2.63 -7.56
CA GLU A 52 11.63 2.59 -8.83
C GLU A 52 10.17 3.04 -8.69
N ILE A 53 9.63 2.94 -7.48
CA ILE A 53 8.34 3.48 -7.06
C ILE A 53 8.61 4.59 -6.04
N ASP A 54 8.01 5.75 -6.23
CA ASP A 54 8.15 6.93 -5.37
C ASP A 54 7.11 6.92 -4.23
N LEU A 55 5.91 6.40 -4.52
CA LEU A 55 4.80 6.30 -3.57
C LEU A 55 4.15 4.91 -3.68
N LEU A 56 3.99 4.23 -2.56
CA LEU A 56 3.33 2.93 -2.50
C LEU A 56 1.99 3.05 -1.75
N VAL A 57 0.89 2.74 -2.44
CA VAL A 57 -0.42 2.54 -1.81
C VAL A 57 -0.55 1.08 -1.41
N ALA A 58 -0.94 0.81 -0.16
CA ALA A 58 -1.09 -0.55 0.31
C ALA A 58 -2.26 -0.73 1.28
N THR A 59 -2.82 -1.94 1.32
CA THR A 59 -3.69 -2.38 2.42
C THR A 59 -2.84 -2.92 3.58
N THR A 60 -3.48 -3.52 4.59
CA THR A 60 -2.89 -4.15 5.78
C THR A 60 -1.86 -5.27 5.53
N VAL A 61 -1.47 -5.49 4.27
CA VAL A 61 -0.53 -6.52 3.79
C VAL A 61 0.83 -5.92 3.45
N ILE A 62 1.30 -4.94 4.23
CA ILE A 62 2.74 -4.71 4.35
C ILE A 62 3.20 -5.54 5.54
N GLU A 63 3.79 -6.69 5.24
CA GLU A 63 4.34 -7.58 6.26
C GLU A 63 5.51 -6.89 6.98
N VAL A 64 5.54 -6.99 8.31
CA VAL A 64 6.61 -6.47 9.17
C VAL A 64 7.95 -7.04 8.68
N GLY A 65 8.88 -6.18 8.24
CA GLY A 65 10.25 -6.58 7.89
C GLY A 65 10.86 -5.99 6.63
N VAL A 66 10.12 -5.19 5.84
CA VAL A 66 10.71 -4.49 4.68
C VAL A 66 11.27 -3.14 5.09
N ASP A 67 12.60 -3.05 5.16
CA ASP A 67 13.33 -1.80 5.35
C ASP A 67 13.49 -1.06 4.01
N VAL A 68 12.91 0.13 3.91
CA VAL A 68 12.99 1.02 2.74
C VAL A 68 13.59 2.35 3.21
N PRO A 69 14.93 2.54 3.07
CA PRO A 69 15.63 3.71 3.61
C PRO A 69 15.11 5.06 3.09
N ASN A 70 14.54 5.07 1.89
CA ASN A 70 14.02 6.27 1.25
C ASN A 70 12.56 6.59 1.65
N ALA A 71 11.85 5.68 2.33
CA ALA A 71 10.48 5.91 2.79
C ALA A 71 10.48 6.66 4.12
N SER A 72 10.38 7.99 4.07
CA SER A 72 10.46 8.86 5.26
C SER A 72 9.11 9.26 5.85
N MET A 73 7.99 8.91 5.20
CA MET A 73 6.64 9.28 5.62
C MET A 73 5.67 8.14 5.33
N MET A 74 4.77 7.89 6.29
CA MET A 74 3.66 6.95 6.16
C MET A 74 2.37 7.66 6.51
N VAL A 75 1.34 7.49 5.67
CA VAL A 75 -0.03 7.97 5.93
C VAL A 75 -0.92 6.75 6.05
N ILE A 76 -1.71 6.69 7.13
CA ILE A 76 -2.64 5.59 7.39
C ILE A 76 -4.05 6.15 7.22
N GLU A 77 -4.73 5.71 6.17
CA GLU A 77 -6.15 6.00 5.98
C GLU A 77 -6.99 5.13 6.92
N HIS A 78 -8.06 5.71 7.46
CA HIS A 78 -8.96 5.05 8.42
C HIS A 78 -8.24 4.44 9.65
N ALA A 79 -7.29 5.19 10.22
CA ALA A 79 -6.53 4.76 11.40
C ALA A 79 -7.41 4.36 12.60
N GLU A 80 -8.66 4.85 12.68
CA GLU A 80 -9.64 4.44 13.70
C GLU A 80 -10.00 2.95 13.67
N ARG A 81 -9.73 2.25 12.56
CA ARG A 81 -9.98 0.82 12.39
C ARG A 81 -8.84 -0.06 12.90
N PHE A 82 -7.68 0.53 13.20
CA PHE A 82 -6.50 -0.18 13.64
C PHE A 82 -6.46 -0.24 15.17
N GLY A 83 -6.09 -1.41 15.71
CA GLY A 83 -5.73 -1.53 17.11
C GLY A 83 -4.43 -0.78 17.40
N LEU A 84 -4.28 -0.25 18.62
CA LEU A 84 -3.10 0.53 19.01
C LEU A 84 -1.76 -0.20 18.81
N ALA A 85 -1.75 -1.54 18.89
CA ALA A 85 -0.55 -2.34 18.67
C ALA A 85 -0.20 -2.56 17.17
N GLN A 86 -1.13 -2.23 16.26
CA GLN A 86 -0.93 -2.32 14.82
C GLN A 86 -0.42 -0.99 14.22
N LEU A 87 -0.61 0.12 14.94
CA LEU A 87 -0.06 1.45 14.62
C LEU A 87 1.34 1.60 15.22
#